data_AF-A0A1B9GIK1-F1
#
_entry.id   AF-A0A1B9GIK1-F1
#
_cell.length_a   1.000
_cell.length_b   1.000
_cell.length_c   1.000
_cell.angle_alpha   90.00
_cell.angle_beta   90.00
_cell.angle_gamma   90.00
#
_symmetry.space_group_name_H-M   'P 1'
#
loop_
_entity.id
_entity.type
_entity.pdbx_description
1 polymer ?
#
loop_
_entity_poly.entity_id
_entity_poly.type
_entity_poly.pdbx_seq_one_letter_code
_entity_poly.pdbx_strand_id
1 'polypeptide(L)'
;MSLLGSCGKYRLPTTNVHAVAVAVATSAPTYSSDSSRSVTPEVCEKPAPNPLNPNNLKPCCACPETKSARDDCFLRSNPGEADDKCRALVEAHKACMRSYGFKV
;
A
#
# COMPACT_ATOMS: atom_id res chain seq x y z
N MET A 1 -43.32 10.26 29.11
CA MET A 1 -42.06 10.70 28.47
C MET A 1 -42.20 10.34 26.98
N SER A 2 -42.55 11.29 26.12
CA SER A 2 -41.59 12.04 25.27
C SER A 2 -40.91 11.09 24.26
N LEU A 3 -40.98 11.22 22.94
CA LEU A 3 -41.49 12.24 22.01
C LEU A 3 -41.73 11.56 20.65
N LEU A 4 -42.62 12.20 19.87
CA LEU A 4 -42.85 12.12 18.43
C LEU A 4 -41.52 12.09 17.64
N GLY A 5 -41.40 11.63 16.39
CA GLY A 5 -42.39 11.32 15.37
C GLY A 5 -41.71 11.28 14.00
N SER A 6 -42.37 10.58 13.08
CA SER A 6 -42.53 10.93 11.66
C SER A 6 -41.36 11.59 10.93
N CYS A 7 -40.66 10.81 10.11
CA CYS A 7 -39.97 11.34 8.94
C CYS A 7 -41.04 11.88 7.96
N GLY A 8 -41.35 13.17 8.05
CA GLY A 8 -41.96 13.92 6.94
C GLY A 8 -41.04 13.75 5.73
N LYS A 9 -41.51 13.39 4.53
CA LYS A 9 -42.44 14.13 3.66
C LYS A 9 -41.98 15.58 3.46
N TYR A 10 -42.23 16.11 2.27
CA TYR A 10 -41.77 17.39 1.70
C TYR A 10 -40.34 17.27 1.09
N ARG A 11 -40.11 17.50 -0.21
CA ARG A 11 -40.95 18.15 -1.22
C ARG A 11 -40.31 17.92 -2.60
N LEU A 12 -41.11 17.52 -3.60
CA LEU A 12 -40.81 17.77 -5.01
C LEU A 12 -40.79 19.29 -5.27
N PRO A 13 -39.92 19.80 -6.15
CA PRO A 13 -40.31 20.88 -7.04
C PRO A 13 -40.41 20.35 -8.47
N THR A 14 -41.65 20.35 -8.95
CA THR A 14 -42.03 20.32 -10.36
C THR A 14 -41.59 21.64 -11.01
N THR A 15 -40.63 21.64 -11.93
CA THR A 15 -40.63 22.57 -13.08
C THR A 15 -39.83 21.97 -14.22
N ASN A 16 -40.45 22.09 -15.39
CA ASN A 16 -40.13 21.51 -16.68
C ASN A 16 -38.86 22.14 -17.33
N VAL A 17 -38.39 21.53 -18.42
CA VAL A 17 -37.49 22.01 -19.49
C VAL A 17 -35.97 22.20 -19.21
N HIS A 18 -35.18 21.13 -19.37
CA HIS A 18 -34.36 20.87 -20.57
C HIS A 18 -33.50 19.63 -20.34
N ALA A 19 -33.60 18.67 -21.25
CA ALA A 19 -32.76 17.49 -21.28
C ALA A 19 -31.32 17.86 -21.67
N VAL A 20 -30.37 17.67 -20.77
CA VAL A 20 -29.00 17.24 -21.11
C VAL A 20 -28.56 16.24 -20.05
N ALA A 21 -28.76 14.96 -20.33
CA ALA A 21 -28.19 13.89 -19.53
C ALA A 21 -26.69 13.79 -19.86
N VAL A 22 -25.83 14.32 -18.99
CA VAL A 22 -24.45 13.83 -18.86
C VAL A 22 -24.37 13.15 -17.50
N ALA A 23 -24.53 11.83 -17.51
CA ALA A 23 -24.33 11.00 -16.34
C ALA A 23 -22.83 11.01 -15.99
N VAL A 24 -22.44 11.77 -14.97
CA VAL A 24 -21.14 11.58 -14.30
C VAL A 24 -21.40 10.72 -13.07
N ALA A 25 -21.33 9.40 -13.26
CA ALA A 25 -21.35 8.45 -12.17
C ALA A 25 -20.05 8.61 -11.37
N THR A 26 -20.15 9.20 -10.18
CA THR A 26 -19.15 9.08 -9.12
C THR A 26 -19.21 7.66 -8.58
N SER A 27 -18.50 6.73 -9.21
CA SER A 27 -18.24 5.41 -8.63
C SER A 27 -17.07 5.54 -7.65
N ALA A 28 -17.37 5.46 -6.36
CA ALA A 28 -16.38 5.19 -5.33
C ALA A 28 -15.63 3.88 -5.66
N PRO A 29 -14.30 3.78 -5.42
CA PRO A 29 -13.63 2.50 -5.53
C PRO A 29 -14.08 1.60 -4.37
N THR A 30 -14.92 0.62 -4.69
CA THR A 30 -15.11 -0.56 -3.85
C THR A 30 -13.75 -1.27 -3.75
N TYR A 31 -13.14 -1.22 -2.56
CA TYR A 31 -11.97 -2.02 -2.22
C TYR A 31 -12.40 -3.49 -2.13
N SER A 32 -12.33 -4.18 -3.27
CA SER A 32 -12.55 -5.61 -3.36
C SER A 32 -11.36 -6.34 -2.75
N SER A 33 -11.51 -6.75 -1.50
CA SER A 33 -10.68 -7.79 -0.91
C SER A 33 -11.15 -9.14 -1.43
N ASP A 34 -10.51 -9.62 -2.48
CA ASP A 34 -10.55 -11.01 -2.95
C ASP A 34 -9.08 -11.36 -3.25
N SER A 35 -8.31 -12.02 -2.40
CA SER A 35 -8.53 -13.28 -1.68
C SER A 35 -8.88 -14.47 -2.58
N SER A 36 -8.16 -14.63 -3.69
CA SER A 36 -7.81 -15.96 -4.19
C SER A 36 -6.74 -15.94 -5.26
N ARG A 37 -5.48 -16.17 -4.86
CA ARG A 37 -4.54 -17.06 -5.57
C ARG A 37 -3.56 -17.68 -4.59
N SER A 38 -3.86 -18.94 -4.23
CA SER A 38 -2.94 -20.02 -3.86
C SER A 38 -1.64 -19.62 -3.15
N VAL A 39 -1.74 -19.38 -1.85
CA VAL A 39 -0.60 -19.50 -0.94
C VAL A 39 -0.65 -20.94 -0.44
N THR A 40 0.30 -21.76 -0.90
CA THR A 40 0.68 -23.00 -0.22
C THR A 40 0.80 -22.73 1.27
N PRO A 41 0.50 -23.69 2.16
CA PRO A 41 0.72 -23.48 3.59
C PRO A 41 2.23 -23.38 3.82
N GLU A 42 2.76 -22.17 3.69
CA GLU A 42 4.06 -21.78 4.22
C GLU A 42 3.88 -21.91 5.73
N VAL A 43 4.29 -23.07 6.25
CA VAL A 43 4.53 -23.27 7.66
C VAL A 43 5.30 -22.04 8.15
N CYS A 44 4.85 -21.48 9.28
CA CYS A 44 5.52 -20.41 9.98
C CYS A 44 6.80 -20.97 10.62
N GLU A 45 7.68 -21.55 9.81
CA GLU A 45 8.95 -22.07 10.25
C GLU A 45 9.83 -20.85 10.43
N LYS A 46 9.95 -20.45 11.70
CA LYS A 46 10.86 -19.41 12.14
C LYS A 46 12.23 -19.73 11.53
N PRO A 47 12.75 -18.90 10.61
CA PRO A 47 14.07 -19.10 10.06
C PRO A 47 15.05 -19.24 11.23
N ALA A 48 15.92 -20.24 11.16
CA ALA A 48 16.91 -20.48 12.22
C ALA A 48 17.60 -19.16 12.58
N PRO A 49 17.81 -18.87 13.88
CA PRO A 49 18.40 -17.61 14.32
C PRO A 49 19.75 -17.46 13.63
N ASN A 50 19.83 -16.51 12.70
CA ASN A 50 21.08 -16.21 12.05
C ASN A 50 21.96 -15.52 13.10
N PRO A 51 23.17 -16.02 13.41
CA PRO A 51 24.09 -15.35 14.32
C PRO A 51 24.43 -13.91 13.86
N LEU A 52 24.21 -13.58 12.59
CA LEU A 52 24.39 -12.25 12.02
C LEU A 52 23.17 -11.33 12.20
N ASN A 53 22.02 -11.85 12.66
CA ASN A 53 20.81 -11.08 12.98
C ASN A 53 20.40 -11.35 14.45
N PRO A 54 21.15 -10.79 15.42
CA PRO A 54 20.94 -11.07 16.85
C PRO A 54 19.54 -10.66 17.35
N ASN A 55 18.92 -9.69 16.68
CA ASN A 55 17.63 -9.13 17.05
C ASN A 55 16.45 -9.74 16.29
N ASN A 56 16.66 -10.78 15.46
CA ASN A 56 15.64 -11.39 14.60
C ASN A 56 14.82 -10.34 13.82
N LEU A 57 15.51 -9.32 13.31
CA LEU A 57 14.89 -8.23 12.56
C LEU A 57 14.35 -8.76 11.23
N LYS A 58 13.28 -8.12 10.73
CA LYS A 58 12.82 -8.29 9.35
C LYS A 58 13.81 -7.60 8.39
N PRO A 59 13.89 -8.00 7.10
CA PRO A 59 14.82 -7.42 6.14
C PRO A 59 14.68 -5.89 5.99
N CYS A 60 13.44 -5.39 6.07
CA CYS A 60 13.13 -3.95 6.01
C CYS A 60 13.62 -3.16 7.24
N CYS A 61 13.92 -3.82 8.36
CA CYS A 61 14.35 -3.19 9.62
C CYS A 61 15.86 -3.28 9.85
N ALA A 62 16.58 -4.10 9.08
CA ALA A 62 18.02 -4.31 9.28
C ALA A 62 18.87 -3.10 8.86
N CYS A 63 18.38 -2.30 7.91
CA CYS A 63 19.18 -1.29 7.23
C CYS A 63 18.39 0.03 7.04
N PRO A 64 18.04 0.75 8.12
CA PRO A 64 17.20 1.95 8.06
C PRO A 64 17.83 3.06 7.21
N GLU A 65 19.14 3.29 7.35
CA GLU A 65 19.86 4.34 6.61
C GLU A 65 19.79 4.14 5.09
N THR A 66 20.16 2.95 4.62
CA THR A 66 20.12 2.62 3.17
C THR A 66 18.71 2.52 2.62
N LYS A 67 17.75 2.10 3.46
CA LYS A 67 16.33 2.04 3.10
C LYS A 67 15.80 3.46 2.84
N SER A 68 16.03 4.39 3.77
CA SER A 68 15.57 5.78 3.64
C SER A 68 16.17 6.45 2.42
N ALA A 69 17.50 6.34 2.23
CA ALA A 69 18.16 6.92 1.05
C ALA A 69 17.61 6.37 -0.28
N ARG A 70 17.35 5.05 -0.34
CA ARG A 70 16.72 4.43 -1.51
C ARG A 70 15.30 4.97 -1.71
N ASP A 71 14.47 4.95 -0.67
CA ASP A 71 13.08 5.39 -0.75
C ASP A 71 12.98 6.86 -1.18
N ASP A 72 13.82 7.73 -0.61
CA ASP A 72 13.91 9.14 -1.01
C ASP A 72 14.31 9.31 -2.48
N CYS A 73 15.20 8.46 -2.99
CA CYS A 73 15.58 8.48 -4.39
C CYS A 73 14.40 8.12 -5.30
N PHE A 74 13.62 7.08 -4.97
CA PHE A 74 12.44 6.71 -5.75
C PHE A 74 11.33 7.77 -5.67
N LEU A 75 11.16 8.43 -4.52
CA LEU A 75 10.18 9.52 -4.35
C LEU A 75 10.53 10.79 -5.15
N ARG A 76 11.83 11.04 -5.35
CA ARG A 76 12.32 12.22 -6.08
C ARG A 76 12.54 11.99 -7.57
N SER A 77 12.58 10.72 -8.01
CA SER A 77 12.83 10.36 -9.39
C SER A 77 11.53 10.21 -10.18
N ASN A 78 11.60 10.42 -11.50
CA ASN A 78 10.46 10.17 -12.38
C ASN A 78 10.20 8.65 -12.51
N PRO A 79 8.92 8.23 -12.59
CA PRO A 79 8.59 6.84 -12.90
C PRO A 79 9.14 6.48 -14.28
N GLY A 80 9.97 5.44 -14.34
CA GLY A 80 10.66 4.98 -15.56
C GLY A 80 12.17 5.23 -15.60
N GLU A 81 12.68 6.21 -14.85
CA GLU A 81 14.13 6.46 -14.75
C GLU A 81 14.70 6.10 -13.36
N ALA A 82 13.82 5.86 -12.38
CA ALA A 82 14.19 5.61 -11.01
C ALA A 82 15.03 4.32 -10.83
N ASP A 83 14.77 3.28 -11.62
CA ASP A 83 15.49 2.02 -11.53
C ASP A 83 16.99 2.18 -11.82
N ASP A 84 17.34 2.95 -12.85
CA ASP A 84 18.73 3.22 -13.22
C ASP A 84 19.36 4.26 -12.29
N LYS A 85 18.64 5.35 -11.98
CA LYS A 85 19.14 6.44 -11.12
C LYS A 85 19.37 5.99 -9.67
N CYS A 86 18.50 5.13 -9.15
CA CYS A 86 18.56 4.64 -7.78
C CYS A 86 19.26 3.28 -7.67
N ARG A 87 19.76 2.70 -8.77
CA ARG A 87 20.39 1.36 -8.79
C ARG A 87 21.47 1.20 -7.73
N ALA A 88 22.36 2.18 -7.61
CA ALA A 88 23.43 2.14 -6.62
C ALA A 88 22.90 2.10 -5.17
N LEU A 89 21.80 2.80 -4.88
CA LEU A 89 21.16 2.81 -3.56
C LEU A 89 20.43 1.49 -3.28
N VAL A 90 19.81 0.90 -4.31
CA VAL A 90 19.20 -0.43 -4.22
C VAL A 90 20.26 -1.50 -3.94
N GLU A 91 21.40 -1.44 -4.63
CA GLU A 91 22.52 -2.36 -4.41
C GLU A 91 23.13 -2.20 -3.01
N ALA A 92 23.30 -0.97 -2.54
CA ALA A 92 23.76 -0.71 -1.17
C ALA A 92 22.80 -1.29 -0.11
N HIS A 93 21.48 -1.13 -0.31
CA HIS A 93 20.48 -1.71 0.58
C HIS A 93 20.50 -3.25 0.55
N LYS A 94 20.63 -3.87 -0.63
CA LYS A 94 20.78 -5.32 -0.79
C LYS A 94 22.06 -5.84 -0.14
N ALA A 95 23.18 -5.13 -0.28
CA ALA A 95 24.45 -5.49 0.35
C ALA A 95 24.32 -5.49 1.88
N CYS A 96 23.65 -4.48 2.45
CA CYS A 96 23.36 -4.46 3.87
C CYS A 96 22.47 -5.62 4.32
N MET A 97 21.38 -5.94 3.60
CA MET A 97 20.56 -7.12 3.94
C MET A 97 21.36 -8.44 3.88
N ARG A 98 22.33 -8.54 2.97
CA ARG A 98 23.22 -9.71 2.88
C ARG A 98 24.20 -9.82 4.05
N SER A 99 24.66 -8.71 4.64
CA SER A 99 25.55 -8.75 5.82
C SER A 99 24.82 -9.27 7.07
N TYR A 100 23.51 -9.06 7.15
CA TYR A 100 22.63 -9.68 8.15
C TYR A 100 22.15 -11.09 7.76
N GLY A 101 22.65 -11.62 6.65
CA GLY A 101 22.37 -12.95 6.08
C GLY A 101 20.92 -13.18 5.65
N PHE A 102 20.21 -12.14 5.23
CA PHE A 102 18.97 -12.30 4.48
C PHE A 102 19.28 -12.68 3.02
N LYS A 103 18.48 -13.60 2.43
CA LYS A 103 18.52 -13.93 1.00
C LYS A 103 17.59 -12.97 0.24
N VAL A 104 18.17 -12.11 -0.61
CA VAL A 104 17.53 -10.96 -1.31
C VAL A 104 17.94 -10.81 -2.75
#